data_AF-A0A958LV80-F1
#
_entry.id   AF-A0A958LV80-F1
#
_cell.length_a   1.000
_cell.length_b   1.000
_cell.length_c   1.000
_cell.angle_alpha   90.00
_cell.angle_beta   90.00
_cell.angle_gamma   90.00
#
_symmetry.space_group_name_H-M   'P 1'
#
loop_
_entity.id
_entity.type
_entity.pdbx_description
1 polymer ?
#
loop_
_entity_poly.entity_id
_entity_poly.type
_entity_poly.pdbx_seq_one_letter_code
_entity_poly.pdbx_strand_id
1 'polypeptide(L)'
;DTIIKVNQTLLEIQKKHNEAIKDLAHQELLRKENISQLTTQLSQLEAEMNHKIKRFKEYIFTKASFLKTFEFLDEEDIESFLPESKFKSDRADGISFKKDLMSDYQQAVSYIQAYLVKNDVLYPRHIIENYITLLRTKDLIVLAGDSGSGKTNLVKSFAKAVGGRAIIIPVKPNWTSSEDLLGYYNPLEKKYLTTPFLDALLEAQQNPETPYFICLDEMNLARVEYYFADFLSLLESRDEEPEITLYSEDESAHVLSELKAVVEIIEAGKKKYSQDGIVNFIALLKDEEINNYLRQAFGFSDKDSLIKYHSEVRRMLSAVMAMPSSIKMPENVHIIGAINIDETTHYLSPKILDRAHIMRFESPLLSDWSQILSEIKAYGFDDVSKPLIMDIAELGVRKSYPRFDREHEFCQLFIGLNKEFFHKLGVEFGMRTIRQGLHYLELFKDVNEDQLLPINNFLLHKVLPKFTFDGNKTVEQQTKLDLVEKVFIERIKDLFPNYEEIPDIFSSVKALENIVNDAKVNDGVVNFWS
;
A
#
# COMPACT_ATOMS: atom_id res chain seq x y z
N ASP A 1 13.90 69.78 14.11
CA ASP A 1 13.12 68.81 14.91
C ASP A 1 12.83 67.49 14.20
N THR A 2 12.30 67.49 12.98
CA THR A 2 11.96 66.25 12.24
C THR A 2 13.16 65.32 11.98
N ILE A 3 14.32 65.88 11.59
CA ILE A 3 15.56 65.13 11.33
C ILE A 3 16.12 64.49 12.62
N ILE A 4 16.02 65.21 13.75
CA ILE A 4 16.48 64.71 15.06
C ILE A 4 15.61 63.53 15.50
N LYS A 5 14.30 63.63 15.31
CA LYS A 5 13.34 62.57 15.62
C LYS A 5 13.57 61.32 14.77
N VAL A 6 13.81 61.49 13.46
CA VAL A 6 14.13 60.39 12.53
C VAL A 6 15.44 59.71 12.93
N ASN A 7 16.49 60.47 13.27
CA ASN A 7 17.76 59.90 13.72
C ASN A 7 17.64 59.14 15.05
N GLN A 8 16.82 59.62 15.99
CA GLN A 8 16.55 58.90 17.24
C GLN A 8 15.80 57.59 16.98
N THR A 9 14.80 57.58 16.09
CA THR A 9 14.09 56.36 15.70
C THR A 9 15.01 55.37 15.00
N LEU A 10 15.92 55.84 14.13
CA LEU A 10 16.92 55.00 13.45
C LEU A 10 17.89 54.35 14.44
N LEU A 11 18.35 55.10 15.44
CA LEU A 11 19.18 54.59 16.54
C LEU A 11 18.46 53.54 17.38
N GLU A 12 17.18 53.74 17.69
CA GLU A 12 16.36 52.75 18.40
C GLU A 12 16.15 51.48 17.59
N ILE A 13 15.89 51.60 16.28
CA ILE A 13 15.75 50.45 15.37
C ILE A 13 17.07 49.69 15.24
N GLN A 14 18.20 50.39 15.13
CA GLN A 14 19.53 49.76 15.10
C GLN A 14 19.84 49.03 16.41
N LYS A 15 19.47 49.61 17.56
CA LYS A 15 19.65 48.97 18.85
C LYS A 15 18.81 47.70 18.96
N LYS A 16 17.54 47.75 18.56
CA LYS A 16 16.65 46.56 18.52
C LYS A 16 17.16 45.48 17.56
N HIS A 17 17.67 45.86 16.39
CA HIS A 17 18.28 44.90 15.45
C HIS A 17 19.52 44.24 16.05
N ASN A 18 20.40 45.01 16.70
CA ASN A 18 21.60 44.47 17.33
C ASN A 18 21.28 43.53 18.51
N GLU A 19 20.23 43.84 19.28
CA GLU A 19 19.71 42.93 20.32
C GLU A 19 19.16 41.64 19.70
N ALA A 20 18.33 41.74 18.65
CA ALA A 20 17.80 40.57 17.94
C ALA A 20 18.91 39.70 17.32
N ILE A 21 19.97 40.30 16.75
CA ILE A 21 21.12 39.56 16.20
C ILE A 21 21.86 38.80 17.30
N LYS A 22 22.03 39.41 18.49
CA LYS A 22 22.67 38.73 19.64
C LYS A 22 21.83 37.56 20.14
N ASP A 23 20.51 37.74 20.23
CA ASP A 23 19.61 36.66 20.62
C ASP A 23 19.62 35.51 19.61
N LEU A 24 19.63 35.83 18.31
CA LEU A 24 19.72 34.83 17.24
C LEU A 24 21.04 34.05 17.31
N ALA A 25 22.17 34.75 17.53
CA ALA A 25 23.49 34.13 17.67
C ALA A 25 23.56 33.22 18.91
N HIS A 26 22.92 33.62 20.01
CA HIS A 26 22.82 32.79 21.21
C HIS A 26 21.96 31.54 20.98
N GLN A 27 20.83 31.67 20.29
CA GLN A 27 19.99 30.54 19.90
C GLN A 27 20.71 29.58 18.94
N GLU A 28 21.52 30.10 18.00
CA GLU A 28 22.33 29.28 17.09
C GLU A 28 23.39 28.47 17.85
N LEU A 29 24.03 29.07 18.85
CA LEU A 29 25.00 28.40 19.72
C LEU A 29 24.33 27.25 20.50
N LEU A 30 23.20 27.52 21.15
CA LEU A 30 22.41 26.52 21.88
C LEU A 30 21.96 25.37 20.96
N ARG A 31 21.53 25.67 19.73
CA ARG A 31 21.18 24.64 18.74
C ARG A 31 22.38 23.80 18.34
N LYS A 32 23.55 24.40 18.14
CA LYS A 32 24.80 23.67 17.82
C LYS A 32 25.20 22.73 18.96
N GLU A 33 25.10 23.18 20.20
CA GLU A 33 25.36 22.34 21.38
C GLU A 33 24.37 21.17 21.48
N ASN A 34 23.07 21.43 21.28
CA ASN A 34 22.05 20.37 21.26
C ASN A 34 22.29 19.36 20.13
N ILE A 35 22.62 19.82 18.92
CA ILE A 35 22.96 18.94 17.80
C ILE A 35 24.17 18.08 18.17
N SER A 36 25.22 18.67 18.75
CA SER A 36 26.41 17.94 19.17
C SER A 36 26.09 16.84 20.21
N GLN A 37 25.26 17.15 21.21
CA GLN A 37 24.80 16.19 22.20
C GLN A 37 23.99 15.06 21.56
N LEU A 38 23.05 15.38 20.68
CA LEU A 38 22.25 14.40 19.95
C LEU A 38 23.11 13.50 19.06
N THR A 39 24.10 14.03 18.34
CA THR A 39 25.05 13.21 17.57
C THR A 39 25.86 12.26 18.44
N THR A 40 26.21 12.70 19.67
CA THR A 40 26.96 11.86 20.60
C THR A 40 26.10 10.70 21.12
N GLN A 41 24.85 10.99 21.50
CA GLN A 41 23.86 9.97 21.89
C GLN A 41 23.59 8.98 20.75
N LEU A 42 23.43 9.48 19.52
CA LEU A 42 23.22 8.65 18.34
C LEU A 42 24.40 7.70 18.11
N SER A 43 25.65 8.19 18.22
CA SER A 43 26.84 7.34 18.10
C SER A 43 26.95 6.26 19.20
N GLN A 44 26.51 6.56 20.42
CA GLN A 44 26.48 5.59 21.53
C GLN A 44 25.42 4.51 21.28
N LEU A 45 24.22 4.91 20.85
CA LEU A 45 23.14 4.01 20.46
C LEU A 45 23.55 3.10 19.30
N GLU A 46 24.21 3.62 18.27
CA GLU A 46 24.75 2.85 17.16
C GLU A 46 25.77 1.80 17.64
N ALA A 47 26.68 2.17 18.54
CA ALA A 47 27.66 1.25 19.09
C ALA A 47 27.01 0.11 19.90
N GLU A 48 26.03 0.43 20.75
CA GLU A 48 25.26 -0.57 21.49
C GLU A 48 24.47 -1.50 20.56
N MET A 49 23.83 -0.94 19.54
CA MET A 49 23.06 -1.70 18.57
C MET A 49 23.95 -2.64 17.76
N ASN A 50 25.13 -2.16 17.33
CA ASN A 50 26.13 -2.98 16.64
C ASN A 50 26.63 -4.14 17.52
N HIS A 51 26.85 -3.91 18.81
CA HIS A 51 27.22 -4.98 19.74
C HIS A 51 26.08 -6.01 19.90
N LYS A 52 24.83 -5.57 20.01
CA LYS A 52 23.65 -6.47 20.07
C LYS A 52 23.52 -7.28 18.78
N ILE A 53 23.67 -6.64 17.61
CA ILE A 53 23.65 -7.30 16.30
C ILE A 53 24.75 -8.35 16.22
N LYS A 54 25.99 -8.02 16.62
CA LYS A 54 27.11 -8.97 16.59
C LYS A 54 26.82 -10.22 17.45
N ARG A 55 26.39 -10.02 18.70
CA ARG A 55 26.04 -11.13 19.61
C ARG A 55 24.90 -11.98 19.05
N PHE A 56 23.90 -11.34 18.45
CA PHE A 56 22.78 -12.04 17.82
C PHE A 56 23.22 -12.85 16.59
N LYS A 57 24.09 -12.29 15.73
CA LYS A 57 24.68 -13.00 14.58
C LYS A 57 25.48 -14.22 15.02
N GLU A 58 26.32 -14.09 16.04
CA GLU A 58 27.09 -15.22 16.60
C GLU A 58 26.14 -16.32 17.13
N TYR A 59 25.06 -15.93 17.80
CA TYR A 59 24.04 -16.87 18.29
C TYR A 59 23.33 -17.61 17.15
N ILE A 60 22.85 -16.88 16.12
CA ILE A 60 22.22 -17.46 14.94
C ILE A 60 23.19 -18.39 14.23
N PHE A 61 24.42 -17.95 13.97
CA PHE A 61 25.43 -18.75 13.27
C PHE A 61 25.70 -20.06 13.99
N THR A 62 25.80 -20.03 15.32
CA THR A 62 25.99 -21.24 16.14
C THR A 62 24.83 -22.22 16.00
N LYS A 63 23.58 -21.72 16.04
CA LYS A 63 22.37 -22.55 15.92
C LYS A 63 22.15 -23.05 14.48
N ALA A 64 22.38 -22.22 13.48
CA ALA A 64 22.33 -22.60 12.06
C ALA A 64 23.37 -23.67 11.72
N SER A 65 24.61 -23.52 12.20
CA SER A 65 25.68 -24.51 12.03
C SER A 65 25.34 -25.85 12.70
N PHE A 66 24.71 -25.81 13.87
CA PHE A 66 24.16 -27.02 14.51
C PHE A 66 23.14 -27.71 13.60
N LEU A 67 22.12 -26.99 13.12
CA LEU A 67 21.07 -27.56 12.27
C LEU A 67 21.64 -28.08 10.93
N LYS A 68 22.64 -27.40 10.37
CA LYS A 68 23.39 -27.85 9.18
C LYS A 68 24.14 -29.17 9.42
N THR A 69 24.84 -29.28 10.55
CA THR A 69 25.61 -30.49 10.91
C THR A 69 24.71 -31.73 10.99
N PHE A 70 23.44 -31.53 11.32
CA PHE A 70 22.43 -32.58 11.41
C PHE A 70 21.52 -32.67 10.18
N GLU A 71 21.88 -32.04 9.06
CA GLU A 71 21.15 -32.09 7.78
C GLU A 71 19.68 -31.65 7.87
N PHE A 72 19.34 -30.82 8.87
CA PHE A 72 18.01 -30.20 8.97
C PHE A 72 17.90 -28.93 8.12
N LEU A 73 19.02 -28.28 7.81
CA LEU A 73 19.12 -27.09 6.96
C LEU A 73 20.24 -27.25 5.95
N ASP A 74 20.03 -26.76 4.74
CA ASP A 74 21.06 -26.65 3.71
C ASP A 74 21.70 -25.25 3.70
N GLU A 75 22.72 -25.04 2.84
CA GLU A 75 23.36 -23.72 2.69
C GLU A 75 22.38 -22.64 2.22
N GLU A 76 21.47 -22.98 1.31
CA GLU A 76 20.44 -22.06 0.81
C GLU A 76 19.49 -21.60 1.93
N ASP A 77 19.09 -22.50 2.82
CA ASP A 77 18.21 -22.17 3.96
C ASP A 77 18.90 -21.20 4.93
N ILE A 78 20.20 -21.40 5.17
CA ILE A 78 21.00 -20.55 6.06
C ILE A 78 21.22 -19.18 5.43
N GLU A 79 21.52 -19.13 4.13
CA GLU A 79 21.66 -17.87 3.39
C GLU A 79 20.36 -17.07 3.37
N SER A 80 19.19 -17.74 3.31
CA SER A 80 17.88 -17.08 3.36
C SER A 80 17.63 -16.34 4.69
N PHE A 81 18.29 -16.79 5.76
CA PHE A 81 18.11 -16.32 7.14
C PHE A 81 19.15 -15.28 7.57
N LEU A 82 20.29 -15.22 6.88
CA LEU A 82 21.34 -14.26 7.18
C LEU A 82 20.96 -12.89 6.58
N PRO A 83 20.82 -11.83 7.40
CA PRO A 83 20.38 -10.52 6.95
C PRO A 83 21.23 -9.96 5.79
N GLU A 84 22.52 -10.28 5.76
CA GLU A 84 23.49 -9.67 4.83
C GLU A 84 23.39 -10.16 3.39
N SER A 85 22.72 -11.29 3.10
CA SER A 85 22.66 -11.85 1.73
C SER A 85 21.63 -11.16 0.83
N LYS A 86 20.59 -10.52 1.39
CA LYS A 86 19.46 -9.96 0.63
C LYS A 86 19.45 -8.44 0.50
N PHE A 87 20.27 -7.69 1.26
CA PHE A 87 20.39 -6.23 1.10
C PHE A 87 21.37 -5.82 0.00
N LYS A 88 21.39 -6.52 -1.13
CA LYS A 88 21.89 -5.89 -2.36
C LYS A 88 20.77 -5.00 -2.87
N SER A 89 20.88 -3.71 -2.60
CA SER A 89 20.03 -2.71 -3.22
C SER A 89 20.32 -2.69 -4.72
N ASP A 90 19.68 -3.57 -5.49
CA ASP A 90 19.49 -3.36 -6.92
C ASP A 90 18.42 -2.27 -7.12
N ARG A 91 18.56 -1.14 -6.39
CA ARG A 91 17.77 0.06 -6.68
C ARG A 91 18.17 0.46 -8.09
N ALA A 92 17.18 0.51 -8.98
CA ALA A 92 17.38 0.96 -10.34
C ALA A 92 18.11 2.31 -10.35
N ASP A 93 19.12 2.45 -11.20
CA ASP A 93 19.78 3.74 -11.42
C ASP A 93 18.73 4.73 -11.94
N GLY A 94 18.51 5.82 -11.19
CA GLY A 94 17.38 6.71 -11.40
C GLY A 94 17.57 8.09 -10.79
N ILE A 95 16.69 9.01 -11.15
CA ILE A 95 16.62 10.37 -10.62
C ILE A 95 15.97 10.31 -9.23
N SER A 96 16.55 10.94 -8.22
CA SER A 96 16.02 10.96 -6.87
C SER A 96 14.96 12.06 -6.71
N PHE A 97 13.75 11.69 -6.31
CA PHE A 97 12.69 12.67 -6.03
C PHE A 97 13.12 13.72 -4.99
N LYS A 98 13.78 13.29 -3.91
CA LYS A 98 14.24 14.18 -2.85
C LYS A 98 15.38 15.10 -3.26
N LYS A 99 16.38 14.59 -3.99
CA LYS A 99 17.60 15.35 -4.30
C LYS A 99 17.48 16.15 -5.58
N ASP A 100 16.91 15.57 -6.62
CA ASP A 100 16.91 16.15 -7.96
C ASP A 100 15.63 16.94 -8.24
N LEU A 101 14.49 16.53 -7.67
CA LEU A 101 13.22 17.26 -7.76
C LEU A 101 12.86 18.00 -6.46
N MET A 102 13.76 18.07 -5.48
CA MET A 102 13.56 18.83 -4.23
C MET A 102 12.26 18.49 -3.47
N SER A 103 11.79 17.24 -3.59
CA SER A 103 10.51 16.78 -3.04
C SER A 103 9.27 17.54 -3.54
N ASP A 104 9.33 18.09 -4.76
CA ASP A 104 8.21 18.77 -5.41
C ASP A 104 7.34 17.79 -6.21
N TYR A 105 6.12 17.57 -5.74
CA TYR A 105 5.18 16.64 -6.39
C TYR A 105 4.64 17.16 -7.72
N GLN A 106 4.55 18.47 -7.95
CA GLN A 106 4.15 19.02 -9.25
C GLN A 106 5.22 18.72 -10.30
N GLN A 107 6.49 18.82 -9.91
CA GLN A 107 7.62 18.44 -10.76
C GLN A 107 7.69 16.92 -10.95
N ALA A 108 7.41 16.13 -9.92
CA ALA A 108 7.34 14.67 -10.05
C ALA A 108 6.26 14.23 -11.03
N VAL A 109 5.06 14.80 -10.96
CA VAL A 109 3.98 14.54 -11.93
C VAL A 109 4.44 14.88 -13.35
N SER A 110 5.06 16.05 -13.53
CA SER A 110 5.56 16.50 -14.83
C SER A 110 6.63 15.55 -15.38
N TYR A 111 7.58 15.13 -14.54
CA TYR A 111 8.64 14.19 -14.90
C TYR A 111 8.10 12.80 -15.21
N ILE A 112 7.19 12.27 -14.39
CA ILE A 112 6.54 10.97 -14.60
C ILE A 112 5.77 10.98 -15.92
N GLN A 113 5.00 12.04 -16.21
CA GLN A 113 4.28 12.17 -17.48
C GLN A 113 5.24 12.15 -18.67
N ALA A 114 6.34 12.91 -18.60
CA ALA A 114 7.35 12.93 -19.65
C ALA A 114 8.04 11.57 -19.83
N TYR A 115 8.36 10.88 -18.73
CA TYR A 115 8.92 9.52 -18.74
C TYR A 115 7.97 8.52 -19.40
N LEU A 116 6.67 8.58 -19.07
CA LEU A 116 5.65 7.69 -19.65
C LEU A 116 5.55 7.87 -21.17
N VAL A 117 5.50 9.11 -21.64
CA VAL A 117 5.42 9.40 -23.09
C VAL A 117 6.68 8.99 -23.83
N LYS A 118 7.87 9.14 -23.22
CA LYS A 118 9.12 8.60 -23.79
C LYS A 118 9.08 7.07 -23.97
N ASN A 119 8.27 6.38 -23.18
CA ASN A 119 8.04 4.95 -23.26
C ASN A 119 6.73 4.59 -23.99
N ASP A 120 6.24 5.47 -24.88
CA ASP A 120 5.04 5.29 -25.71
C ASP A 120 3.73 5.12 -24.92
N VAL A 121 3.67 5.65 -23.68
CA VAL A 121 2.49 5.62 -22.82
C VAL A 121 1.98 7.04 -22.60
N LEU A 122 0.80 7.35 -23.15
CA LEU A 122 0.19 8.68 -23.05
C LEU A 122 -0.97 8.66 -22.05
N TYR A 123 -0.81 9.39 -20.96
CA TYR A 123 -1.89 9.72 -20.03
C TYR A 123 -2.00 11.23 -19.86
N PRO A 124 -3.23 11.78 -19.77
CA PRO A 124 -3.44 13.16 -19.36
C PRO A 124 -2.82 13.43 -17.98
N ARG A 125 -2.32 14.64 -17.77
CA ARG A 125 -1.67 15.04 -16.50
C ARG A 125 -2.56 14.76 -15.28
N HIS A 126 -3.85 15.08 -15.37
CA HIS A 126 -4.84 14.83 -14.30
C HIS A 126 -4.88 13.36 -13.85
N ILE A 127 -4.74 12.38 -14.76
CA ILE A 127 -4.71 10.96 -14.39
C ILE A 127 -3.52 10.68 -13.46
N ILE A 128 -2.36 11.25 -13.77
CA ILE A 128 -1.13 11.03 -12.99
C ILE A 128 -1.24 11.75 -11.64
N GLU A 129 -1.73 13.00 -11.62
CA GLU A 129 -2.00 13.77 -10.38
C GLU A 129 -2.94 13.00 -9.45
N ASN A 130 -4.08 12.55 -9.97
CA ASN A 130 -5.05 11.83 -9.16
C ASN A 130 -4.50 10.48 -8.69
N TYR A 131 -3.81 9.74 -9.57
CA TYR A 131 -3.26 8.43 -9.24
C TYR A 131 -2.17 8.51 -8.16
N ILE A 132 -1.20 9.42 -8.27
CA ILE A 132 -0.16 9.57 -7.23
C ILE A 132 -0.75 10.05 -5.91
N THR A 133 -1.74 10.95 -5.92
CA THR A 133 -2.43 11.38 -4.71
C THR A 133 -3.16 10.22 -4.05
N LEU A 134 -3.91 9.41 -4.81
CA LEU A 134 -4.61 8.23 -4.29
C LEU A 134 -3.64 7.17 -3.74
N LEU A 135 -2.49 6.95 -4.38
CA LEU A 135 -1.47 6.04 -3.85
C LEU A 135 -0.97 6.50 -2.48
N ARG A 136 -0.79 7.82 -2.31
CA ARG A 136 -0.33 8.42 -1.05
C ARG A 136 -1.36 8.30 0.08
N THR A 137 -2.66 8.16 -0.22
CA THR A 137 -3.67 7.98 0.84
C THR A 137 -3.55 6.61 1.54
N LYS A 138 -2.89 5.63 0.90
CA LYS A 138 -2.84 4.22 1.32
C LYS A 138 -4.23 3.58 1.48
N ASP A 139 -5.23 4.10 0.76
CA ASP A 139 -6.55 3.48 0.62
C ASP A 139 -6.56 2.45 -0.50
N LEU A 140 -7.60 1.61 -0.53
CA LEU A 140 -7.84 0.72 -1.67
C LEU A 140 -8.20 1.57 -2.89
N ILE A 141 -7.50 1.36 -4.00
CA ILE A 141 -7.77 2.02 -5.28
C ILE A 141 -8.36 1.00 -6.23
N VAL A 142 -9.43 1.35 -6.92
CA VAL A 142 -10.01 0.54 -8.00
C VAL A 142 -10.04 1.37 -9.27
N LEU A 143 -9.36 0.87 -10.30
CA LEU A 143 -9.36 1.44 -11.65
C LEU A 143 -10.53 0.82 -12.42
N ALA A 144 -11.40 1.63 -12.99
CA ALA A 144 -12.62 1.18 -13.66
C ALA A 144 -12.70 1.73 -15.09
N GLY A 145 -13.16 0.94 -16.04
CA GLY A 145 -13.35 1.35 -17.43
C GLY A 145 -13.41 0.17 -18.37
N ASP A 146 -13.56 0.41 -19.67
CA ASP A 146 -13.70 -0.65 -20.66
C ASP A 146 -12.44 -1.52 -20.81
N SER A 147 -12.61 -2.69 -21.43
CA SER A 147 -11.46 -3.51 -21.82
C SER A 147 -10.57 -2.72 -22.79
N GLY A 148 -9.26 -2.71 -22.53
CA GLY A 148 -8.30 -1.94 -23.33
C GLY A 148 -8.17 -0.46 -22.96
N SER A 149 -8.86 0.04 -21.93
CA SER A 149 -8.74 1.45 -21.48
C SER A 149 -7.39 1.81 -20.80
N GLY A 150 -6.48 0.85 -20.68
CA GLY A 150 -5.13 1.08 -20.14
C GLY A 150 -5.00 0.99 -18.62
N LYS A 151 -6.01 0.49 -17.89
CA LYS A 151 -5.97 0.33 -16.41
C LYS A 151 -4.71 -0.39 -15.90
N THR A 152 -4.51 -1.63 -16.37
CA THR A 152 -3.35 -2.46 -16.00
C THR A 152 -2.04 -1.88 -16.53
N ASN A 153 -2.09 -1.16 -17.66
CA ASN A 153 -0.91 -0.50 -18.22
C ASN A 153 -0.45 0.68 -17.37
N LEU A 154 -1.38 1.45 -16.77
CA LEU A 154 -1.03 2.53 -15.84
C LEU A 154 -0.24 1.97 -14.67
N VAL A 155 -0.71 0.89 -14.02
CA VAL A 155 0.00 0.29 -12.88
C VAL A 155 1.41 -0.16 -13.25
N LYS A 156 1.56 -0.84 -14.40
CA LYS A 156 2.87 -1.31 -14.89
C LYS A 156 3.82 -0.17 -15.23
N SER A 157 3.32 0.81 -15.98
CA SER A 157 4.14 1.91 -16.50
C SER A 157 4.50 2.90 -15.39
N PHE A 158 3.57 3.19 -14.48
CA PHE A 158 3.82 4.00 -13.29
C PHE A 158 4.85 3.33 -12.37
N ALA A 159 4.69 2.03 -12.07
CA ALA A 159 5.67 1.31 -11.25
C ALA A 159 7.08 1.43 -11.82
N LYS A 160 7.24 1.23 -13.14
CA LYS A 160 8.52 1.45 -13.82
C LYS A 160 8.98 2.90 -13.71
N ALA A 161 8.09 3.87 -13.90
CA ALA A 161 8.41 5.29 -13.81
C ALA A 161 8.91 5.71 -12.43
N VAL A 162 8.48 5.04 -11.35
CA VAL A 162 8.91 5.35 -9.98
C VAL A 162 9.98 4.40 -9.41
N GLY A 163 10.57 3.54 -10.26
CA GLY A 163 11.57 2.56 -9.84
C GLY A 163 11.01 1.42 -8.96
N GLY A 164 9.70 1.22 -8.98
CA GLY A 164 9.00 0.13 -8.28
C GLY A 164 8.74 -1.08 -9.16
N ARG A 165 8.07 -2.07 -8.57
CA ARG A 165 7.71 -3.35 -9.20
C ARG A 165 6.19 -3.51 -9.27
N ALA A 166 5.68 -3.83 -10.45
CA ALA A 166 4.26 -4.15 -10.63
C ALA A 166 4.07 -5.67 -10.73
N ILE A 167 3.13 -6.22 -9.97
CA ILE A 167 2.73 -7.63 -10.02
C ILE A 167 1.25 -7.67 -10.38
N ILE A 168 0.93 -8.31 -11.50
CA ILE A 168 -0.44 -8.41 -12.00
C ILE A 168 -0.99 -9.80 -11.73
N ILE A 169 -2.11 -9.86 -11.04
CA ILE A 169 -2.73 -11.10 -10.58
C ILE A 169 -4.13 -11.14 -11.16
N PRO A 170 -4.36 -11.97 -12.19
CA PRO A 170 -5.67 -12.10 -12.79
C PRO A 170 -6.60 -12.88 -11.85
N VAL A 171 -7.68 -12.24 -11.41
CA VAL A 171 -8.72 -12.87 -10.59
C VAL A 171 -9.41 -13.96 -11.41
N LYS A 172 -9.83 -15.05 -10.73
CA LYS A 172 -10.53 -16.16 -11.38
C LYS A 172 -11.99 -16.19 -10.96
N PRO A 173 -12.90 -16.59 -11.85
CA PRO A 173 -14.34 -16.58 -11.57
C PRO A 173 -14.75 -17.58 -10.47
N ASN A 174 -13.91 -18.58 -10.20
CA ASN A 174 -14.14 -19.57 -9.15
C ASN A 174 -13.63 -19.14 -7.76
N TRP A 175 -13.11 -17.92 -7.61
CA TRP A 175 -12.68 -17.41 -6.31
C TRP A 175 -13.88 -17.13 -5.42
N THR A 176 -13.91 -17.77 -4.26
CA THR A 176 -15.06 -17.76 -3.34
C THR A 176 -14.67 -17.57 -1.87
N SER A 177 -13.39 -17.63 -1.51
CA SER A 177 -12.91 -17.40 -0.15
C SER A 177 -11.56 -16.69 -0.13
N SER A 178 -11.14 -16.19 1.03
CA SER A 178 -9.81 -15.60 1.23
C SER A 178 -8.67 -16.56 0.89
N GLU A 179 -8.91 -17.88 0.96
CA GLU A 179 -7.92 -18.91 0.65
C GLU A 179 -7.52 -18.89 -0.83
N ASP A 180 -8.42 -18.46 -1.72
CA ASP A 180 -8.08 -18.30 -3.15
C ASP A 180 -7.06 -17.17 -3.39
N LEU A 181 -7.03 -16.18 -2.48
CA LEU A 181 -6.13 -15.04 -2.54
C LEU A 181 -4.88 -15.22 -1.69
N LEU A 182 -5.00 -15.74 -0.48
CA LEU A 182 -3.89 -15.89 0.48
C LEU A 182 -3.27 -17.28 0.46
N GLY A 183 -4.01 -18.29 0.02
CA GLY A 183 -3.63 -19.69 0.17
C GLY A 183 -4.20 -20.30 1.44
N TYR A 184 -3.77 -21.52 1.75
CA TYR A 184 -4.24 -22.24 2.92
C TYR A 184 -3.18 -23.21 3.44
N TYR A 185 -3.27 -23.53 4.73
CA TYR A 185 -2.45 -24.58 5.32
C TYR A 185 -3.08 -25.95 5.06
N ASN A 186 -2.33 -26.87 4.45
CA ASN A 186 -2.73 -28.26 4.27
C ASN A 186 -2.22 -29.10 5.44
N PRO A 187 -3.10 -29.56 6.37
CA PRO A 187 -2.67 -30.32 7.55
C PRO A 187 -2.11 -31.71 7.21
N LEU A 188 -2.53 -32.30 6.08
CA LEU A 188 -2.05 -33.62 5.65
C LEU A 188 -0.61 -33.53 5.15
N GLU A 189 -0.28 -32.47 4.43
CA GLU A 189 1.06 -32.22 3.91
C GLU A 189 1.94 -31.45 4.91
N LYS A 190 1.35 -30.90 5.98
CA LYS A 190 1.97 -29.98 6.95
C LYS A 190 2.70 -28.83 6.25
N LYS A 191 2.07 -28.28 5.21
CA LYS A 191 2.64 -27.24 4.36
C LYS A 191 1.59 -26.20 4.01
N TYR A 192 2.01 -24.95 3.99
CA TYR A 192 1.21 -23.87 3.44
C TYR A 192 1.30 -23.84 1.92
N LEU A 193 0.14 -23.85 1.26
CA LEU A 193 0.04 -23.68 -0.19
C LEU A 193 -0.18 -22.20 -0.47
N THR A 194 0.81 -21.58 -1.11
CA THR A 194 0.80 -20.14 -1.41
C THR A 194 0.10 -19.83 -2.72
N THR A 195 -0.21 -18.55 -2.89
CA THR A 195 -0.75 -17.97 -4.12
C THR A 195 0.23 -16.94 -4.66
N PRO A 196 0.13 -16.55 -5.94
CA PRO A 196 0.92 -15.45 -6.50
C PRO A 196 0.80 -14.13 -5.73
N PHE A 197 -0.33 -13.92 -5.05
CA PHE A 197 -0.56 -12.73 -4.24
C PHE A 197 0.20 -12.80 -2.92
N LEU A 198 0.17 -13.95 -2.23
CA LEU A 198 0.96 -14.13 -1.01
C LEU A 198 2.46 -14.10 -1.31
N ASP A 199 2.90 -14.74 -2.39
CA ASP A 199 4.30 -14.73 -2.83
C ASP A 199 4.79 -13.29 -3.09
N ALA A 200 3.94 -12.45 -3.70
CA ALA A 200 4.22 -11.03 -3.92
C ALA A 200 4.39 -10.24 -2.62
N LEU A 201 3.57 -10.51 -1.60
CA LEU A 201 3.71 -9.88 -0.28
C LEU A 201 5.01 -10.29 0.41
N LEU A 202 5.34 -11.58 0.38
CA LEU A 202 6.58 -12.11 0.94
C LEU A 202 7.81 -11.56 0.23
N GLU A 203 7.75 -11.44 -1.10
CA GLU A 203 8.81 -10.81 -1.89
C GLU A 203 8.99 -9.33 -1.51
N ALA A 204 7.90 -8.59 -1.31
CA ALA A 204 7.94 -7.20 -0.89
C ALA A 204 8.54 -7.02 0.52
N GLN A 205 8.26 -7.92 1.46
CA GLN A 205 8.90 -7.93 2.79
C GLN A 205 10.42 -8.11 2.71
N GLN A 206 10.89 -8.91 1.75
CA GLN A 206 12.32 -9.14 1.55
C GLN A 206 13.00 -7.96 0.85
N ASN A 207 12.23 -7.07 0.21
CA ASN A 207 12.74 -5.92 -0.54
C ASN A 207 12.07 -4.61 -0.06
N PRO A 208 12.27 -4.21 1.21
CA PRO A 208 11.53 -3.10 1.81
C PRO A 208 11.73 -1.78 1.05
N GLU A 209 12.92 -1.54 0.51
CA GLU A 209 13.31 -0.30 -0.18
C GLU A 209 12.66 -0.09 -1.56
N THR A 210 11.99 -1.11 -2.11
CA THR A 210 11.38 -1.05 -3.45
C THR A 210 9.86 -0.96 -3.31
N PRO A 211 9.19 0.00 -3.97
CA PRO A 211 7.72 0.05 -4.00
C PRO A 211 7.13 -1.13 -4.80
N TYR A 212 6.12 -1.81 -4.26
CA TYR A 212 5.40 -2.91 -4.90
C TYR A 212 3.94 -2.50 -5.18
N PHE A 213 3.54 -2.59 -6.44
CA PHE A 213 2.18 -2.32 -6.90
C PHE A 213 1.52 -3.64 -7.31
N ILE A 214 0.66 -4.18 -6.45
CA ILE A 214 -0.04 -5.44 -6.69
C ILE A 214 -1.40 -5.13 -7.29
N CYS A 215 -1.59 -5.46 -8.57
CA CYS A 215 -2.84 -5.23 -9.29
C CYS A 215 -3.65 -6.51 -9.37
N LEU A 216 -4.85 -6.52 -8.77
CA LEU A 216 -5.86 -7.55 -8.99
C LEU A 216 -6.61 -7.21 -10.27
N ASP A 217 -6.22 -7.86 -11.37
CA ASP A 217 -6.82 -7.64 -12.69
C ASP A 217 -8.15 -8.39 -12.81
N GLU A 218 -9.12 -7.77 -13.47
CA GLU A 218 -10.52 -8.24 -13.50
C GLU A 218 -11.08 -8.54 -12.10
N MET A 219 -10.83 -7.64 -11.14
CA MET A 219 -11.18 -7.82 -9.72
C MET A 219 -12.64 -8.22 -9.53
N ASN A 220 -13.54 -7.71 -10.38
CA ASN A 220 -14.97 -7.97 -10.32
C ASN A 220 -15.45 -9.21 -11.10
N LEU A 221 -14.53 -10.05 -11.60
CA LEU A 221 -14.88 -11.34 -12.21
C LEU A 221 -15.39 -12.35 -11.16
N ALA A 222 -15.01 -12.18 -9.90
CA ALA A 222 -15.57 -12.86 -8.75
C ALA A 222 -16.18 -11.86 -7.76
N ARG A 223 -16.96 -12.34 -6.79
CA ARG A 223 -17.53 -11.46 -5.75
C ARG A 223 -16.40 -10.99 -4.82
N VAL A 224 -15.92 -9.77 -5.05
CA VAL A 224 -14.78 -9.16 -4.34
C VAL A 224 -14.88 -9.29 -2.81
N GLU A 225 -16.07 -9.12 -2.27
CA GLU A 225 -16.33 -9.19 -0.83
C GLU A 225 -16.10 -10.57 -0.19
N TYR A 226 -15.97 -11.63 -0.99
CA TYR A 226 -15.73 -12.98 -0.48
C TYR A 226 -14.24 -13.29 -0.38
N TYR A 227 -13.50 -13.16 -1.48
CA TYR A 227 -12.08 -13.48 -1.48
C TYR A 227 -11.19 -12.37 -0.91
N PHE A 228 -11.70 -11.13 -0.82
CA PHE A 228 -10.97 -9.99 -0.27
C PHE A 228 -11.42 -9.65 1.17
N ALA A 229 -12.22 -10.52 1.82
CA ALA A 229 -12.87 -10.24 3.10
C ALA A 229 -11.89 -9.85 4.21
N ASP A 230 -10.79 -10.60 4.37
CA ASP A 230 -9.80 -10.34 5.42
C ASP A 230 -9.13 -8.98 5.24
N PHE A 231 -8.84 -8.60 3.99
CA PHE A 231 -8.30 -7.28 3.68
C PHE A 231 -9.30 -6.15 3.98
N LEU A 232 -10.60 -6.34 3.69
CA LEU A 232 -11.61 -5.33 4.03
C LEU A 232 -11.72 -5.09 5.53
N SER A 233 -11.55 -6.15 6.33
CA SER A 233 -11.49 -6.08 7.79
C SER A 233 -10.24 -5.31 8.24
N LEU A 234 -9.07 -5.66 7.70
CA LEU A 234 -7.80 -5.00 7.99
C LEU A 234 -7.73 -3.54 7.53
N LEU A 235 -8.56 -3.14 6.57
CA LEU A 235 -8.69 -1.76 6.13
C LEU A 235 -9.64 -0.92 7.01
N GLU A 236 -10.31 -1.51 8.01
CA GLU A 236 -11.23 -0.76 8.89
C GLU A 236 -10.50 0.13 9.90
N SER A 237 -9.41 -0.37 10.49
CA SER A 237 -8.58 0.34 11.45
C SER A 237 -7.30 0.87 10.79
N ARG A 238 -6.84 2.03 11.24
CA ARG A 238 -5.58 2.65 10.79
C ARG A 238 -4.63 2.96 11.96
N ASP A 239 -4.96 2.47 13.15
CA ASP A 239 -4.21 2.76 14.38
C ASP A 239 -3.05 1.78 14.59
N GLU A 240 -3.13 0.59 13.97
CA GLU A 240 -2.10 -0.46 14.03
C GLU A 240 -1.71 -0.91 12.62
N GLU A 241 -0.50 -1.46 12.49
CA GLU A 241 -0.08 -2.17 11.28
C GLU A 241 -0.97 -3.39 11.10
N PRO A 242 -1.67 -3.55 9.96
CA PRO A 242 -2.52 -4.70 9.76
C PRO A 242 -1.68 -5.97 9.65
N GLU A 243 -2.11 -7.00 10.37
CA GLU A 243 -1.47 -8.31 10.39
C GLU A 243 -2.46 -9.36 9.87
N ILE A 244 -2.00 -10.16 8.90
CA ILE A 244 -2.77 -11.22 8.27
C ILE A 244 -2.38 -12.53 8.93
N THR A 245 -3.32 -13.19 9.61
CA THR A 245 -3.11 -14.55 10.11
C THR A 245 -3.28 -15.53 8.96
N LEU A 246 -2.25 -16.35 8.70
CA LEU A 246 -2.28 -17.37 7.64
C LEU A 246 -2.77 -18.72 8.17
N TYR A 247 -2.34 -19.12 9.36
CA TYR A 247 -2.78 -20.33 10.04
C TYR A 247 -2.62 -20.20 11.56
N SER A 248 -3.23 -21.12 12.32
CA SER A 248 -3.22 -21.06 13.79
C SER A 248 -1.80 -21.09 14.36
N GLU A 249 -1.54 -20.24 15.36
CA GLU A 249 -0.31 -20.30 16.14
C GLU A 249 -0.13 -21.67 16.80
N ASP A 250 -1.20 -22.35 17.17
CA ASP A 250 -1.13 -23.69 17.77
C ASP A 250 -0.47 -24.71 16.82
N GLU A 251 -0.79 -24.65 15.53
CA GLU A 251 -0.17 -25.51 14.50
C GLU A 251 1.33 -25.22 14.40
N SER A 252 1.72 -23.94 14.38
CA SER A 252 3.13 -23.54 14.39
C SER A 252 3.83 -23.99 15.69
N ALA A 253 3.16 -23.88 16.83
CA ALA A 253 3.67 -24.23 18.14
C ALA A 253 3.86 -25.75 18.28
N HIS A 254 2.94 -26.55 17.74
CA HIS A 254 3.07 -28.01 17.67
C HIS A 254 4.31 -28.42 16.88
N VAL A 255 4.50 -27.85 15.69
CA VAL A 255 5.69 -28.11 14.87
C VAL A 255 6.98 -27.70 15.61
N LEU A 256 6.99 -26.52 16.22
CA LEU A 256 8.15 -26.05 17.00
C LEU A 256 8.43 -26.90 18.25
N SER A 257 7.40 -27.43 18.89
CA SER A 257 7.52 -28.33 20.05
C SER A 257 8.12 -29.68 19.65
N GLU A 258 7.64 -30.28 18.55
CA GLU A 258 8.23 -31.49 17.98
C GLU A 258 9.72 -31.27 17.63
N LEU A 259 10.05 -30.14 16.99
CA LEU A 259 11.43 -29.77 16.67
C LEU A 259 12.31 -29.60 17.92
N LYS A 260 11.81 -28.91 18.95
CA LYS A 260 12.55 -28.73 20.21
C LYS A 260 12.88 -30.07 20.85
N ALA A 261 11.91 -30.99 20.90
CA ALA A 261 12.14 -32.33 21.44
C ALA A 261 13.26 -33.07 20.68
N VAL A 262 13.26 -33.00 19.34
CA VAL A 262 14.33 -33.61 18.52
C VAL A 262 15.69 -32.98 18.81
N VAL A 263 15.77 -31.65 18.85
CA VAL A 263 17.02 -30.92 19.12
C VAL A 263 17.55 -31.23 20.52
N GLU A 264 16.70 -31.28 21.53
CA GLU A 264 17.08 -31.62 22.90
C GLU A 264 17.65 -33.04 23.00
N ILE A 265 17.05 -34.01 22.31
CA ILE A 265 17.56 -35.40 22.27
C ILE A 265 18.93 -35.45 21.60
N ILE A 266 19.10 -34.75 20.48
CA ILE A 266 20.38 -34.69 19.77
C ILE A 266 21.45 -33.99 20.62
N GLU A 267 21.13 -32.89 21.31
CA GLU A 267 22.05 -32.22 22.22
C GLU A 267 22.42 -33.11 23.41
N ALA A 268 21.47 -33.85 23.99
CA ALA A 268 21.72 -34.81 25.07
C ALA A 268 22.62 -35.97 24.61
N GLY A 269 22.36 -36.52 23.41
CA GLY A 269 23.22 -37.51 22.76
C GLY A 269 24.62 -36.95 22.54
N LYS A 270 24.75 -35.75 21.96
CA LYS A 270 26.06 -35.12 21.72
C LYS A 270 26.87 -34.96 23.01
N LYS A 271 26.27 -34.55 24.13
CA LYS A 271 26.96 -34.45 25.43
C LYS A 271 27.51 -35.80 25.91
N LYS A 272 26.84 -36.91 25.58
CA LYS A 272 27.25 -38.29 25.89
C LYS A 272 28.40 -38.78 24.98
N TYR A 273 28.41 -38.40 23.70
CA TYR A 273 29.43 -38.83 22.71
C TYR A 273 30.58 -37.83 22.49
N SER A 274 30.58 -36.68 23.18
CA SER A 274 31.67 -35.67 23.12
C SER A 274 33.03 -36.16 23.65
N GLN A 275 33.18 -37.45 23.99
CA GLN A 275 34.46 -38.07 24.29
C GLN A 275 35.14 -38.72 23.05
N ASP A 276 34.44 -38.98 21.93
CA ASP A 276 34.99 -39.76 20.79
C ASP A 276 34.74 -39.15 19.37
N GLY A 277 34.81 -37.82 19.21
CA GLY A 277 34.96 -37.18 17.89
C GLY A 277 33.67 -36.64 17.21
N ILE A 278 33.80 -36.21 15.95
CA ILE A 278 32.76 -35.47 15.18
C ILE A 278 31.61 -36.42 14.83
N VAL A 279 30.48 -36.25 15.49
CA VAL A 279 29.25 -37.01 15.22
C VAL A 279 28.49 -36.36 14.06
N ASN A 280 28.45 -37.02 12.90
CA ASN A 280 27.48 -36.69 11.86
C ASN A 280 26.12 -37.36 12.17
N PHE A 281 25.02 -36.87 11.61
CA PHE A 281 23.68 -37.40 11.87
C PHE A 281 23.58 -38.92 11.64
N ILE A 282 24.25 -39.44 10.61
CA ILE A 282 24.31 -40.86 10.27
C ILE A 282 24.99 -41.70 11.37
N ALA A 283 26.01 -41.16 12.05
CA ALA A 283 26.71 -41.82 13.14
C ALA A 283 25.85 -41.84 14.41
N LEU A 284 25.10 -40.77 14.68
CA LEU A 284 24.17 -40.68 15.80
C LEU A 284 22.97 -41.63 15.65
N LEU A 285 22.49 -41.82 14.41
CA LEU A 285 21.44 -42.79 14.05
C LEU A 285 21.88 -44.26 14.05
N LYS A 286 23.20 -44.54 14.09
CA LYS A 286 23.72 -45.91 14.23
C LYS A 286 23.77 -46.37 15.69
N ASP A 287 23.52 -45.47 16.63
CA ASP A 287 23.53 -45.78 18.05
C ASP A 287 22.18 -46.35 18.51
N GLU A 288 22.19 -47.58 19.02
CA GLU A 288 20.96 -48.28 19.44
C GLU A 288 20.31 -47.64 20.68
N GLU A 289 21.08 -47.04 21.59
CA GLU A 289 20.51 -46.40 22.78
C GLU A 289 19.81 -45.09 22.43
N ILE A 290 20.40 -44.27 21.57
CA ILE A 290 19.76 -43.04 21.09
C ILE A 290 18.51 -43.38 20.27
N ASN A 291 18.58 -44.40 19.40
CA ASN A 291 17.43 -44.84 18.63
C ASN A 291 16.27 -45.31 19.53
N ASN A 292 16.57 -46.04 20.62
CA ASN A 292 15.55 -46.47 21.57
C ASN A 292 14.95 -45.28 22.34
N TYR A 293 15.76 -44.28 22.69
CA TYR A 293 15.28 -43.07 23.35
C TYR A 293 14.38 -42.23 22.42
N LEU A 294 14.78 -42.06 21.16
CA LEU A 294 13.95 -41.44 20.12
C LEU A 294 12.63 -42.21 19.95
N ARG A 295 12.67 -43.54 19.89
CA ARG A 295 11.45 -44.38 19.83
C ARG A 295 10.52 -44.18 21.01
N GLN A 296 11.06 -44.08 22.22
CA GLN A 296 10.27 -43.92 23.44
C GLN A 296 9.69 -42.50 23.59
N ALA A 297 10.45 -41.47 23.23
CA ALA A 297 10.02 -40.07 23.32
C ALA A 297 8.88 -39.74 22.33
N PHE A 298 8.88 -40.38 21.16
CA PHE A 298 7.92 -40.09 20.09
C PHE A 298 6.86 -41.19 19.88
N GLY A 299 6.90 -42.29 20.65
CA GLY A 299 5.86 -43.34 20.64
C GLY A 299 5.87 -44.26 19.41
N PHE A 300 7.04 -44.57 18.85
CA PHE A 300 7.18 -45.35 17.61
C PHE A 300 7.01 -46.86 17.79
N SER A 301 6.65 -47.54 16.69
CA SER A 301 6.70 -49.00 16.55
C SER A 301 8.02 -49.46 15.93
N ASP A 302 8.41 -50.74 16.08
CA ASP A 302 9.67 -51.27 15.52
C ASP A 302 9.81 -51.17 13.99
N LYS A 303 8.75 -50.80 13.27
CA LYS A 303 8.69 -50.75 11.80
C LYS A 303 8.97 -49.36 11.22
N ASP A 304 9.02 -48.30 12.03
CA ASP A 304 9.18 -46.93 11.56
C ASP A 304 10.67 -46.58 11.35
N SER A 305 11.00 -46.02 10.18
CA SER A 305 12.38 -45.64 9.84
C SER A 305 12.72 -44.25 10.36
N LEU A 306 13.81 -44.14 11.14
CA LEU A 306 14.35 -42.86 11.62
C LEU A 306 14.72 -41.89 10.49
N ILE A 307 15.07 -42.41 9.31
CA ILE A 307 15.34 -41.61 8.11
C ILE A 307 14.05 -40.92 7.63
N LYS A 308 12.92 -41.64 7.66
CA LYS A 308 11.62 -41.08 7.31
C LYS A 308 11.24 -39.95 8.27
N TYR A 309 11.49 -40.15 9.56
CA TYR A 309 11.24 -39.14 10.58
C TYR A 309 12.13 -37.90 10.41
N HIS A 310 13.44 -38.08 10.19
CA HIS A 310 14.34 -36.95 9.89
C HIS A 310 13.87 -36.15 8.68
N SER A 311 13.48 -36.84 7.61
CA SER A 311 12.92 -36.20 6.42
C SER A 311 11.62 -35.44 6.71
N GLU A 312 10.76 -35.96 7.59
CA GLU A 312 9.53 -35.29 8.01
C GLU A 312 9.84 -34.04 8.84
N VAL A 313 10.74 -34.14 9.82
CA VAL A 313 11.17 -33.01 10.67
C VAL A 313 11.85 -31.92 9.85
N ARG A 314 12.75 -32.29 8.94
CA ARG A 314 13.37 -31.36 7.99
C ARG A 314 12.33 -30.64 7.14
N ARG A 315 11.34 -31.37 6.61
CA ARG A 315 10.25 -30.79 5.81
C ARG A 315 9.41 -29.82 6.66
N MET A 316 9.09 -30.18 7.89
CA MET A 316 8.33 -29.33 8.82
C MET A 316 9.09 -28.06 9.18
N LEU A 317 10.39 -28.16 9.47
CA LEU A 317 11.26 -27.01 9.73
C LEU A 317 11.32 -26.07 8.52
N SER A 318 11.53 -26.63 7.34
CA SER A 318 11.58 -25.86 6.09
C SER A 318 10.25 -25.15 5.82
N ALA A 319 9.11 -25.81 6.09
CA ALA A 319 7.78 -25.22 5.92
C ALA A 319 7.52 -24.04 6.86
N VAL A 320 7.86 -24.16 8.15
CA VAL A 320 7.70 -23.08 9.13
C VAL A 320 8.69 -21.95 8.89
N MET A 321 9.89 -22.25 8.39
CA MET A 321 10.87 -21.22 8.05
C MET A 321 10.51 -20.45 6.77
N ALA A 322 9.92 -21.13 5.78
CA ALA A 322 9.49 -20.51 4.55
C ALA A 322 8.20 -19.70 4.71
N MET A 323 7.32 -20.10 5.63
CA MET A 323 6.02 -19.46 5.84
C MET A 323 5.76 -19.18 7.32
N PRO A 324 5.68 -17.90 7.73
CA PRO A 324 5.27 -17.55 9.09
C PRO A 324 3.76 -17.81 9.30
N SER A 325 3.33 -17.93 10.56
CA SER A 325 1.90 -18.06 10.93
C SER A 325 1.09 -16.80 10.65
N SER A 326 1.76 -15.64 10.65
CA SER A 326 1.17 -14.35 10.34
C SER A 326 2.14 -13.47 9.55
N ILE A 327 1.59 -12.54 8.79
CA ILE A 327 2.34 -11.59 7.97
C ILE A 327 1.83 -10.19 8.24
N LYS A 328 2.73 -9.32 8.68
CA LYS A 328 2.47 -7.88 8.69
C LYS A 328 2.44 -7.33 7.27
N MET A 329 1.43 -6.52 6.97
CA MET A 329 1.34 -5.88 5.67
C MET A 329 2.57 -4.99 5.42
N PRO A 330 3.31 -5.21 4.32
CA PRO A 330 4.51 -4.42 4.05
C PRO A 330 4.15 -2.97 3.71
N GLU A 331 4.87 -2.00 4.28
CA GLU A 331 4.60 -0.57 4.05
C GLU A 331 4.81 -0.14 2.59
N ASN A 332 5.70 -0.85 1.89
CA ASN A 332 6.05 -0.66 0.49
C ASN A 332 5.05 -1.28 -0.50
N VAL A 333 3.95 -1.88 -0.05
CA VAL A 333 2.94 -2.48 -0.93
C VAL A 333 1.73 -1.56 -1.11
N HIS A 334 1.29 -1.41 -2.35
CA HIS A 334 0.02 -0.80 -2.74
C HIS A 334 -0.83 -1.83 -3.49
N ILE A 335 -2.02 -2.13 -2.96
CA ILE A 335 -2.99 -3.03 -3.59
C ILE A 335 -3.96 -2.20 -4.44
N ILE A 336 -4.09 -2.56 -5.71
CA ILE A 336 -4.94 -1.88 -6.70
C ILE A 336 -5.86 -2.92 -7.32
N GLY A 337 -7.15 -2.63 -7.42
CA GLY A 337 -8.09 -3.39 -8.25
C GLY A 337 -8.20 -2.79 -9.64
N ALA A 338 -8.31 -3.62 -10.68
CA ALA A 338 -8.78 -3.18 -11.99
C ALA A 338 -10.07 -3.91 -12.32
N ILE A 339 -11.12 -3.17 -12.67
CA ILE A 339 -12.43 -3.71 -13.03
C ILE A 339 -12.84 -3.31 -14.43
N ASN A 340 -13.57 -4.21 -15.10
CA ASN A 340 -14.27 -3.90 -16.32
C ASN A 340 -15.69 -3.45 -15.98
N ILE A 341 -16.19 -2.45 -16.70
CA ILE A 341 -17.57 -1.96 -16.57
C ILE A 341 -18.35 -2.59 -17.73
N ASP A 342 -18.76 -3.85 -17.56
CA ASP A 342 -19.50 -4.62 -18.57
C ASP A 342 -20.57 -5.51 -17.90
N GLU A 343 -21.59 -5.92 -18.65
CA GLU A 343 -22.72 -6.70 -18.11
C GLU A 343 -22.30 -8.08 -17.55
N THR A 344 -21.12 -8.57 -17.94
CA THR A 344 -20.60 -9.90 -17.58
C THR A 344 -19.86 -9.96 -16.25
N THR A 345 -19.75 -8.85 -15.52
CA THR A 345 -19.01 -8.79 -14.26
C THR A 345 -19.90 -8.44 -13.06
N HIS A 346 -19.40 -8.72 -11.85
CA HIS A 346 -20.14 -8.42 -10.62
C HIS A 346 -20.02 -6.94 -10.25
N TYR A 347 -21.13 -6.31 -9.85
CA TYR A 347 -21.05 -4.98 -9.25
C TYR A 347 -20.29 -5.01 -7.91
N LEU A 348 -19.54 -3.94 -7.65
CA LEU A 348 -18.91 -3.73 -6.35
C LEU A 348 -19.97 -3.50 -5.29
N SER A 349 -19.87 -4.18 -4.15
CA SER A 349 -20.81 -3.98 -3.06
C SER A 349 -20.57 -2.66 -2.33
N PRO A 350 -21.57 -2.12 -1.62
CA PRO A 350 -21.41 -0.89 -0.81
C PRO A 350 -20.25 -0.97 0.18
N LYS A 351 -19.93 -2.18 0.70
CA LYS A 351 -18.79 -2.41 1.58
C LYS A 351 -17.44 -2.12 0.90
N ILE A 352 -17.30 -2.49 -0.38
CA ILE A 352 -16.11 -2.18 -1.17
C ILE A 352 -16.06 -0.68 -1.47
N LEU A 353 -17.17 -0.10 -1.96
CA LEU A 353 -17.25 1.31 -2.35
C LEU A 353 -16.97 2.27 -1.18
N ASP A 354 -17.33 1.88 0.04
CA ASP A 354 -17.00 2.66 1.24
C ASP A 354 -15.49 2.70 1.52
N ARG A 355 -14.76 1.62 1.21
CA ARG A 355 -13.33 1.47 1.47
C ARG A 355 -12.44 1.87 0.29
N ALA A 356 -12.98 1.83 -0.94
CA ALA A 356 -12.23 2.08 -2.17
C ALA A 356 -12.39 3.51 -2.71
N HIS A 357 -11.41 3.95 -3.47
CA HIS A 357 -11.50 5.09 -4.39
C HIS A 357 -11.56 4.57 -5.82
N ILE A 358 -12.56 5.01 -6.59
CA ILE A 358 -12.81 4.53 -7.96
C ILE A 358 -12.27 5.53 -8.98
N MET A 359 -11.21 5.18 -9.69
CA MET A 359 -10.67 6.02 -10.75
C MET A 359 -11.13 5.50 -12.11
N ARG A 360 -11.87 6.32 -12.88
CA ARG A 360 -12.40 5.93 -14.20
C ARG A 360 -11.40 6.18 -15.32
N PHE A 361 -11.42 5.29 -16.31
CA PHE A 361 -10.60 5.31 -17.51
C PHE A 361 -11.50 5.24 -18.74
N GLU A 362 -11.21 6.10 -19.71
CA GLU A 362 -11.75 6.04 -21.05
C GLU A 362 -10.74 5.39 -22.00
N SER A 363 -11.18 5.14 -23.24
CA SER A 363 -10.27 4.73 -24.30
C SER A 363 -9.16 5.78 -24.47
N PRO A 364 -7.87 5.38 -24.46
CA PRO A 364 -6.75 6.28 -24.72
C PRO A 364 -6.83 7.00 -26.08
N LEU A 365 -7.61 6.44 -27.01
CA LEU A 365 -7.86 7.01 -28.34
C LEU A 365 -8.71 8.29 -28.29
N LEU A 366 -9.43 8.54 -27.20
CA LEU A 366 -10.24 9.75 -27.00
C LEU A 366 -9.44 10.90 -26.38
N SER A 367 -8.20 10.65 -25.92
CA SER A 367 -7.35 11.67 -25.31
C SER A 367 -6.78 12.64 -26.36
N ASP A 368 -6.68 13.92 -26.02
CA ASP A 368 -5.98 14.90 -26.85
C ASP A 368 -4.46 14.71 -26.75
N TRP A 369 -3.90 13.92 -27.66
CA TRP A 369 -2.46 13.67 -27.71
C TRP A 369 -1.64 14.90 -28.06
N SER A 370 -2.22 15.86 -28.80
CA SER A 370 -1.52 17.09 -29.18
C SER A 370 -1.30 17.97 -27.95
N GLN A 371 -2.31 18.08 -27.09
CA GLN A 371 -2.21 18.76 -25.82
C GLN A 371 -1.15 18.11 -24.92
N ILE A 372 -1.19 16.78 -24.73
CA ILE A 372 -0.23 16.06 -23.89
C ILE A 372 1.21 16.30 -24.37
N LEU A 373 1.47 16.19 -25.68
CA LEU A 373 2.80 16.43 -26.24
C LEU A 373 3.24 17.89 -26.13
N SER A 374 2.31 18.84 -26.15
CA SER A 374 2.61 20.26 -25.94
C SER A 374 2.98 20.54 -24.48
N GLU A 375 2.23 19.97 -23.53
CA GLU A 375 2.52 20.07 -22.09
C GLU A 375 3.93 19.55 -21.77
N ILE A 376 4.27 18.37 -22.28
CA ILE A 376 5.58 17.75 -22.04
C ILE A 376 6.73 18.58 -22.58
N LYS A 377 6.56 19.18 -23.75
CA LYS A 377 7.56 20.11 -24.31
C LYS A 377 7.72 21.35 -23.44
N ALA A 378 6.66 21.81 -22.78
CA ALA A 378 6.71 22.99 -21.91
C ALA A 378 7.44 22.73 -20.59
N TYR A 379 7.51 21.47 -20.11
CA TYR A 379 8.21 21.13 -18.86
C TYR A 379 9.72 21.36 -18.91
N GLY A 380 10.33 21.29 -20.09
CA GLY A 380 11.75 21.61 -20.27
C GLY A 380 12.73 20.58 -19.68
N PHE A 381 12.33 19.32 -19.54
CA PHE A 381 13.25 18.25 -19.13
C PHE A 381 14.15 17.80 -20.30
N ASP A 382 15.47 17.83 -20.10
CA ASP A 382 16.45 17.43 -21.12
C ASP A 382 16.57 15.91 -21.31
N ASP A 383 16.58 15.14 -20.21
CA ASP A 383 16.58 13.69 -20.24
C ASP A 383 15.60 13.09 -19.22
N VAL A 384 14.66 12.30 -19.74
CA VAL A 384 13.68 11.53 -18.97
C VAL A 384 13.84 10.02 -19.21
N SER A 385 15.05 9.55 -19.51
CA SER A 385 15.34 8.13 -19.77
C SER A 385 15.28 7.26 -18.52
N LYS A 386 15.54 7.85 -17.36
CA LYS A 386 15.68 7.14 -16.09
C LYS A 386 14.42 7.27 -15.23
N PRO A 387 14.10 6.24 -14.43
CA PRO A 387 12.98 6.31 -13.50
C PRO A 387 13.21 7.36 -12.41
N LEU A 388 12.13 7.88 -11.85
CA LEU A 388 12.11 8.74 -10.66
C LEU A 388 12.05 7.88 -9.40
N ILE A 389 13.18 7.65 -8.75
CA ILE A 389 13.25 6.87 -7.51
C ILE A 389 12.59 7.67 -6.38
N MET A 390 11.48 7.13 -5.88
CA MET A 390 10.77 7.62 -4.71
C MET A 390 10.96 6.65 -3.54
N ASP A 391 11.25 7.18 -2.36
CA ASP A 391 11.26 6.41 -1.12
C ASP A 391 9.82 6.04 -0.71
N ILE A 392 9.66 4.98 0.08
CA ILE A 392 8.34 4.44 0.47
C ILE A 392 7.45 5.52 1.10
N ALA A 393 8.03 6.36 1.98
CA ALA A 393 7.31 7.42 2.68
C ALA A 393 6.81 8.54 1.73
N GLU A 394 7.46 8.71 0.57
CA GLU A 394 7.09 9.69 -0.46
C GLU A 394 5.89 9.18 -1.28
N LEU A 395 5.68 7.86 -1.33
CA LEU A 395 4.45 7.24 -1.84
C LEU A 395 3.36 7.08 -0.76
N GLY A 396 3.46 7.87 0.31
CA GLY A 396 2.51 7.95 1.41
C GLY A 396 2.84 7.04 2.58
N VAL A 397 2.33 7.42 3.75
CA VAL A 397 2.46 6.66 5.00
C VAL A 397 1.06 6.39 5.53
N ARG A 398 0.79 5.14 5.91
CA ARG A 398 -0.51 4.78 6.49
C ARG A 398 -0.61 5.38 7.89
N LYS A 399 -1.46 6.40 8.03
CA LYS A 399 -1.75 7.09 9.30
C LYS A 399 -3.26 7.16 9.51
N SER A 400 -3.69 7.39 10.75
CA SER A 400 -5.08 7.71 11.07
C SER A 400 -5.53 8.92 10.25
N TYR A 401 -6.75 8.89 9.73
CA TYR A 401 -7.27 9.98 8.91
C TYR A 401 -7.33 11.31 9.68
N PRO A 402 -7.33 12.45 8.96
CA PRO A 402 -7.59 13.75 9.56
C PRO A 402 -8.86 13.72 10.40
N ARG A 403 -8.80 14.43 11.54
CA ARG A 403 -9.96 14.55 12.42
C ARG A 403 -11.05 15.32 11.71
N PHE A 404 -12.29 14.87 11.92
CA PHE A 404 -13.44 15.59 11.42
C PHE A 404 -13.56 16.94 12.11
N ASP A 405 -13.57 18.00 11.32
CA ASP A 405 -13.78 19.37 11.76
C ASP A 405 -15.05 19.94 11.13
N ARG A 406 -15.97 20.45 11.97
CA ARG A 406 -17.25 21.03 11.52
C ARG A 406 -17.10 22.40 10.90
N GLU A 407 -16.00 23.10 11.19
CA GLU A 407 -15.74 24.44 10.69
C GLU A 407 -15.03 24.42 9.33
N HIS A 408 -14.41 23.30 8.98
CA HIS A 408 -13.76 23.11 7.69
C HIS A 408 -14.76 23.19 6.52
N GLU A 409 -14.45 24.00 5.50
CA GLU A 409 -15.32 24.29 4.35
C GLU A 409 -15.79 23.02 3.62
N PHE A 410 -14.85 22.11 3.31
CA PHE A 410 -15.16 20.79 2.73
C PHE A 410 -16.19 19.99 3.57
N CYS A 411 -16.04 19.96 4.90
CA CYS A 411 -16.98 19.25 5.77
C CYS A 411 -18.37 19.89 5.71
N GLN A 412 -18.45 21.22 5.78
CA GLN A 412 -19.73 21.94 5.71
C GLN A 412 -20.44 21.68 4.38
N LEU A 413 -19.70 21.74 3.27
CA LEU A 413 -20.22 21.42 1.94
C LEU A 413 -20.83 20.02 1.91
N PHE A 414 -20.08 18.99 2.29
CA PHE A 414 -20.57 17.61 2.22
C PHE A 414 -21.64 17.27 3.26
N ILE A 415 -21.67 17.96 4.40
CA ILE A 415 -22.79 17.87 5.36
C ILE A 415 -24.07 18.45 4.74
N GLY A 416 -23.96 19.59 4.05
CA GLY A 416 -25.07 20.20 3.30
C GLY A 416 -25.57 19.26 2.21
N LEU A 417 -24.67 18.79 1.34
CA LEU A 417 -25.01 17.86 0.26
C LEU A 417 -25.62 16.56 0.76
N ASN A 418 -25.14 16.03 1.89
CA ASN A 418 -25.72 14.82 2.47
C ASN A 418 -27.16 15.03 2.97
N LYS A 419 -27.44 16.16 3.63
CA LYS A 419 -28.78 16.50 4.14
C LYS A 419 -29.76 16.81 3.01
N GLU A 420 -29.30 17.53 2.01
CA GLU A 420 -30.14 17.99 0.90
C GLU A 420 -30.38 16.89 -0.14
N PHE A 421 -29.38 16.05 -0.42
CA PHE A 421 -29.40 15.09 -1.53
C PHE A 421 -29.11 13.65 -1.09
N PHE A 422 -27.90 13.33 -0.60
CA PHE A 422 -27.46 11.93 -0.51
C PHE A 422 -28.36 11.07 0.38
N HIS A 423 -28.73 11.54 1.56
CA HIS A 423 -29.66 10.83 2.45
C HIS A 423 -31.03 10.61 1.79
N LYS A 424 -31.54 11.61 1.05
CA LYS A 424 -32.80 11.54 0.31
C LYS A 424 -32.74 10.52 -0.84
N LEU A 425 -31.61 10.45 -1.53
CA LEU A 425 -31.37 9.50 -2.61
C LEU A 425 -31.14 8.06 -2.10
N GLY A 426 -30.84 7.90 -0.81
CA GLY A 426 -30.47 6.61 -0.21
C GLY A 426 -29.01 6.25 -0.44
N VAL A 427 -28.15 7.24 -0.68
CA VAL A 427 -26.72 7.09 -0.87
C VAL A 427 -26.02 7.17 0.50
N GLU A 428 -25.27 6.13 0.84
CA GLU A 428 -24.54 6.07 2.12
C GLU A 428 -23.33 7.02 2.14
N PHE A 429 -23.43 8.07 2.95
CA PHE A 429 -22.36 9.05 3.14
C PHE A 429 -22.08 9.27 4.63
N GLY A 430 -21.02 8.62 5.13
CA GLY A 430 -20.65 8.59 6.53
C GLY A 430 -19.40 9.40 6.89
N MET A 431 -19.08 9.43 8.19
CA MET A 431 -17.88 10.12 8.70
C MET A 431 -16.57 9.59 8.09
N ARG A 432 -16.48 8.30 7.79
CA ARG A 432 -15.30 7.71 7.12
C ARG A 432 -15.06 8.36 5.76
N THR A 433 -16.11 8.48 4.95
CA THR A 433 -16.04 9.09 3.61
C THR A 433 -15.54 10.54 3.71
N ILE A 434 -16.05 11.33 4.67
CA ILE A 434 -15.57 12.71 4.90
C ILE A 434 -14.08 12.74 5.27
N ARG A 435 -13.65 11.89 6.20
CA ARG A 435 -12.25 11.82 6.65
C ARG A 435 -11.30 11.40 5.53
N GLN A 436 -11.70 10.46 4.67
CA GLN A 436 -10.96 10.10 3.46
C GLN A 436 -10.89 11.26 2.47
N GLY A 437 -11.98 12.04 2.33
CA GLY A 437 -11.98 13.25 1.52
C GLY A 437 -11.02 14.31 2.03
N LEU A 438 -11.03 14.61 3.32
CA LEU A 438 -10.06 15.53 3.95
C LEU A 438 -8.61 15.08 3.69
N HIS A 439 -8.34 13.78 3.83
CA HIS A 439 -7.01 13.22 3.57
C HIS A 439 -6.59 13.40 2.12
N TYR A 440 -7.49 13.10 1.17
CA TYR A 440 -7.24 13.32 -0.25
C TYR A 440 -6.98 14.79 -0.58
N LEU A 441 -7.80 15.71 -0.06
CA LEU A 441 -7.65 17.15 -0.26
C LEU A 441 -6.31 17.68 0.29
N GLU A 442 -5.85 17.17 1.44
CA GLU A 442 -4.58 17.55 2.03
C GLU A 442 -3.41 17.15 1.12
N LEU A 443 -3.44 15.94 0.56
CA LEU A 443 -2.38 15.42 -0.32
C LEU A 443 -2.44 15.97 -1.75
N PHE A 444 -3.63 16.32 -2.25
CA PHE A 444 -3.79 16.83 -3.62
C PHE A 444 -3.16 18.22 -3.81
N LYS A 445 -3.12 19.04 -2.74
CA LYS A 445 -2.48 20.37 -2.77
C LYS A 445 -1.00 20.33 -3.14
N ASP A 446 -0.33 19.20 -2.90
CA ASP A 446 1.08 19.04 -3.26
C ASP A 446 1.27 18.87 -4.77
N VAL A 447 0.29 18.31 -5.48
CA VAL A 447 0.38 18.02 -6.93
C VAL A 447 -0.24 19.10 -7.80
N ASN A 448 -1.22 19.85 -7.27
CA ASN A 448 -1.97 20.85 -8.01
C ASN A 448 -2.53 21.92 -7.04
N GLU A 449 -2.42 23.20 -7.41
CA GLU A 449 -2.82 24.34 -6.58
C GLU A 449 -4.34 24.66 -6.65
N ASP A 450 -5.07 24.04 -7.59
CA ASP A 450 -6.50 24.24 -7.74
C ASP A 450 -7.27 23.74 -6.50
N GLN A 451 -8.07 24.62 -5.91
CA GLN A 451 -8.83 24.33 -4.69
C GLN A 451 -10.16 23.60 -4.95
N LEU A 452 -10.72 23.73 -6.15
CA LEU A 452 -12.01 23.15 -6.54
C LEU A 452 -11.82 21.77 -7.19
N LEU A 453 -10.74 21.58 -7.96
CA LEU A 453 -10.42 20.31 -8.61
C LEU A 453 -10.41 19.09 -7.67
N PRO A 454 -9.81 19.12 -6.46
CA PRO A 454 -9.86 17.97 -5.57
C PRO A 454 -11.27 17.66 -5.06
N ILE A 455 -12.15 18.67 -4.93
CA ILE A 455 -13.56 18.48 -4.55
C ILE A 455 -14.31 17.79 -5.70
N ASN A 456 -14.08 18.25 -6.93
CA ASN A 456 -14.62 17.61 -8.13
C ASN A 456 -14.15 16.15 -8.25
N ASN A 457 -12.86 15.90 -8.08
CA ASN A 457 -12.29 14.55 -8.13
C ASN A 457 -12.89 13.66 -7.04
N PHE A 458 -13.04 14.18 -5.83
CA PHE A 458 -13.65 13.45 -4.72
C PHE A 458 -15.10 13.06 -4.99
N LEU A 459 -15.90 13.94 -5.60
CA LEU A 459 -17.24 13.59 -6.07
C LEU A 459 -17.19 12.42 -7.04
N LEU A 460 -16.34 12.50 -8.07
CA LEU A 460 -16.20 11.48 -9.11
C LEU A 460 -15.72 10.12 -8.58
N HIS A 461 -14.67 10.09 -7.77
CA HIS A 461 -14.03 8.83 -7.39
C HIS A 461 -14.59 8.23 -6.09
N LYS A 462 -15.39 8.97 -5.31
CA LYS A 462 -15.86 8.51 -3.99
C LYS A 462 -17.36 8.57 -3.78
N VAL A 463 -18.04 9.56 -4.37
CA VAL A 463 -19.46 9.82 -4.11
C VAL A 463 -20.34 9.25 -5.21
N LEU A 464 -20.11 9.66 -6.45
CA LEU A 464 -20.90 9.21 -7.59
C LEU A 464 -20.87 7.68 -7.80
N PRO A 465 -19.78 6.94 -7.51
CA PRO A 465 -19.79 5.48 -7.63
C PRO A 465 -20.81 4.77 -6.72
N LYS A 466 -21.34 5.47 -5.72
CA LYS A 466 -22.40 4.98 -4.83
C LYS A 466 -23.82 5.27 -5.34
N PHE A 467 -23.97 5.91 -6.50
CA PHE A 467 -25.26 6.25 -7.08
C PHE A 467 -25.84 5.02 -7.79
N THR A 468 -26.56 4.21 -7.02
CA THR A 468 -27.33 3.08 -7.52
C THR A 468 -28.68 3.05 -6.80
N PHE A 469 -29.72 3.55 -7.46
CA PHE A 469 -31.07 3.62 -6.87
C PHE A 469 -32.15 3.73 -7.93
N ASP A 470 -33.38 3.41 -7.53
CA ASP A 470 -34.57 3.61 -8.37
C ASP A 470 -34.95 5.10 -8.38
N GLY A 471 -34.76 5.74 -9.54
CA GLY A 471 -35.01 7.17 -9.76
C GLY A 471 -36.48 7.55 -9.81
N ASN A 472 -37.38 6.59 -10.09
CA ASN A 472 -38.82 6.82 -10.14
C ASN A 472 -39.45 6.92 -8.74
N LYS A 473 -38.74 6.46 -7.70
CA LYS A 473 -39.21 6.62 -6.32
C LYS A 473 -39.32 8.10 -5.96
N THR A 474 -40.42 8.47 -5.33
CA THR A 474 -40.67 9.83 -4.89
C THR A 474 -39.97 10.13 -3.58
N VAL A 475 -39.37 11.32 -3.48
CA VAL A 475 -38.90 11.90 -2.23
C VAL A 475 -39.53 13.28 -2.08
N GLU A 476 -40.25 13.48 -0.99
CA GLU A 476 -41.05 14.68 -0.72
C GLU A 476 -42.10 14.92 -1.82
N GLN A 477 -41.85 15.83 -2.78
CA GLN A 477 -42.80 16.24 -3.82
C GLN A 477 -42.33 15.95 -5.25
N GLN A 478 -41.18 15.31 -5.43
CA GLN A 478 -40.61 15.02 -6.76
C GLN A 478 -39.98 13.62 -6.81
N THR A 479 -39.67 13.13 -8.00
CA THR A 479 -38.93 11.88 -8.14
C THR A 479 -37.47 12.06 -7.73
N LYS A 480 -36.78 10.98 -7.35
CA LYS A 480 -35.34 11.04 -7.07
C LYS A 480 -34.56 11.50 -8.31
N LEU A 481 -34.98 11.06 -9.49
CA LEU A 481 -34.37 11.48 -10.75
C LEU A 481 -34.55 12.99 -10.99
N ASP A 482 -35.75 13.52 -10.76
CA ASP A 482 -36.02 14.97 -10.83
C ASP A 482 -35.17 15.77 -9.84
N LEU A 483 -35.01 15.26 -8.60
CA LEU A 483 -34.15 15.90 -7.59
C LEU A 483 -32.70 15.98 -8.06
N VAL A 484 -32.19 14.94 -8.72
CA VAL A 484 -30.83 14.95 -9.29
C VAL A 484 -30.76 15.93 -10.46
N GLU A 485 -31.64 15.78 -11.45
CA GLU A 485 -31.61 16.54 -12.69
C GLU A 485 -31.82 18.05 -12.49
N LYS A 486 -32.85 18.44 -11.72
CA LYS A 486 -33.30 19.83 -11.65
C LYS A 486 -32.67 20.62 -10.52
N VAL A 487 -32.11 19.96 -9.52
CA VAL A 487 -31.61 20.62 -8.30
C VAL A 487 -30.17 20.27 -8.02
N PHE A 488 -29.81 18.97 -8.01
CA PHE A 488 -28.45 18.57 -7.65
C PHE A 488 -27.43 18.98 -8.71
N ILE A 489 -27.71 18.75 -10.00
CA ILE A 489 -26.81 19.15 -11.09
C ILE A 489 -26.57 20.66 -11.08
N GLU A 490 -27.63 21.46 -10.97
CA GLU A 490 -27.49 22.93 -10.91
C GLU A 490 -26.68 23.38 -9.68
N ARG A 491 -26.89 22.73 -8.53
CA ARG A 491 -26.08 23.00 -7.34
C ARG A 491 -24.59 22.67 -7.53
N ILE A 492 -24.27 21.62 -8.28
CA ILE A 492 -22.88 21.24 -8.58
C ILE A 492 -22.28 22.15 -9.67
N LYS A 493 -23.08 22.62 -10.64
CA LYS A 493 -22.67 23.66 -11.61
C LYS A 493 -22.30 24.97 -10.92
N ASP A 494 -23.10 25.41 -9.95
CA ASP A 494 -22.79 26.60 -9.13
C ASP A 494 -21.47 26.45 -8.36
N LEU A 495 -21.14 25.22 -7.94
CA LEU A 495 -19.89 24.93 -7.25
C LEU A 495 -18.67 24.94 -8.18
N PHE A 496 -18.86 24.57 -9.45
CA PHE A 496 -17.81 24.46 -10.46
C PHE A 496 -18.14 25.33 -11.69
N PRO A 497 -17.98 26.66 -11.64
CA PRO A 497 -18.38 27.55 -12.73
C PRO A 497 -17.63 27.30 -14.04
N ASN A 498 -16.41 26.75 -13.98
CA ASN A 498 -15.57 26.45 -15.15
C ASN A 498 -15.58 24.95 -15.51
N TYR A 499 -16.63 24.21 -15.14
CA TYR A 499 -16.74 22.76 -15.41
C TYR A 499 -16.65 22.40 -16.91
N GLU A 500 -16.90 23.35 -17.81
CA GLU A 500 -16.81 23.19 -19.26
C GLU A 500 -15.37 23.01 -19.75
N GLU A 501 -14.39 23.62 -19.05
CA GLU A 501 -12.97 23.50 -19.34
C GLU A 501 -12.39 22.15 -18.88
N ILE A 502 -13.10 21.44 -18.00
CA ILE A 502 -12.72 20.13 -17.50
C ILE A 502 -13.13 19.05 -18.54
N PRO A 503 -12.23 18.15 -18.95
CA PRO A 503 -12.57 17.04 -19.83
C PRO A 503 -13.72 16.21 -19.26
N ASP A 504 -14.57 15.67 -20.15
CA ASP A 504 -15.86 15.08 -19.78
C ASP A 504 -15.77 14.01 -18.69
N ILE A 505 -14.85 13.06 -18.84
CA ILE A 505 -14.59 12.00 -17.85
C ILE A 505 -14.14 12.51 -16.48
N PHE A 506 -13.59 13.71 -16.42
CA PHE A 506 -13.05 14.32 -15.21
C PHE A 506 -13.96 15.39 -14.64
N SER A 507 -15.14 15.60 -15.21
CA SER A 507 -16.12 16.57 -14.70
C SER A 507 -17.24 15.86 -13.95
N SER A 508 -17.37 16.15 -12.65
CA SER A 508 -18.46 15.63 -11.82
C SER A 508 -19.84 16.09 -12.32
N VAL A 509 -19.91 17.28 -12.93
CA VAL A 509 -21.14 17.79 -13.56
C VAL A 509 -21.52 16.92 -14.76
N LYS A 510 -20.60 16.73 -15.72
CA LYS A 510 -20.87 15.94 -16.93
C LYS A 510 -21.14 14.47 -16.59
N ALA A 511 -20.45 13.92 -15.58
CA ALA A 511 -20.76 12.59 -15.07
C ALA A 511 -22.19 12.48 -14.51
N LEU A 512 -22.68 13.49 -13.78
CA LEU A 512 -24.07 13.52 -13.31
C LEU A 512 -25.08 13.65 -14.45
N GLU A 513 -24.78 14.47 -15.46
CA GLU A 513 -25.63 14.62 -16.66
C GLU A 513 -25.74 13.29 -17.41
N ASN A 514 -24.62 12.56 -17.58
CA ASN A 514 -24.61 11.23 -18.18
C ASN A 514 -25.47 10.25 -17.37
N ILE A 515 -25.28 10.18 -16.05
CA ILE A 515 -26.08 9.31 -15.16
C ILE A 515 -27.59 9.57 -15.32
N VAL A 516 -28.01 10.83 -15.45
CA VAL A 516 -29.43 11.18 -15.66
C VAL A 516 -29.91 10.74 -17.04
N ASN A 517 -29.10 10.95 -18.07
CA ASN A 517 -29.44 10.53 -19.44
C ASN A 517 -29.56 9.01 -19.53
N ASP A 518 -28.61 8.27 -18.96
CA ASP A 518 -28.60 6.81 -18.94
C ASP A 518 -29.79 6.27 -18.13
N ALA A 519 -30.10 6.89 -16.99
CA ALA A 519 -31.27 6.54 -16.20
C ALA A 519 -32.58 6.74 -16.98
N LYS A 520 -32.72 7.82 -17.76
CA LYS A 520 -33.91 8.05 -18.61
C LYS A 520 -34.07 6.98 -19.68
N VAL A 521 -32.97 6.45 -20.21
CA VAL A 521 -32.97 5.35 -21.18
C VAL A 521 -33.27 4.01 -20.50
N ASN A 522 -32.86 3.85 -19.23
CA ASN A 522 -32.99 2.63 -18.45
C ASN A 522 -34.18 2.66 -17.46
N ASP A 523 -35.36 3.05 -17.94
CA ASP A 523 -36.63 3.08 -17.19
C ASP A 523 -36.56 3.81 -15.83
N GLY A 524 -35.73 4.85 -15.72
CA GLY A 524 -35.56 5.66 -14.51
C GLY A 524 -34.63 5.04 -13.46
N VAL A 525 -33.95 3.94 -13.76
CA VAL A 525 -32.97 3.32 -12.84
C VAL A 525 -31.65 4.09 -12.91
N VAL A 526 -31.28 4.74 -11.81
CA VAL A 526 -29.99 5.42 -11.69
C VAL A 526 -28.92 4.40 -11.35
N ASN A 527 -27.91 4.29 -12.21
CA ASN A 527 -26.73 3.46 -11.98
C ASN A 527 -25.48 4.19 -12.52
N PHE A 528 -24.51 4.47 -11.65
CA PHE A 528 -23.24 5.08 -12.06
C PHE A 528 -22.41 4.21 -13.03
N TRP A 529 -22.66 2.89 -12.99
CA TRP A 529 -21.91 1.89 -13.72
C TRP A 529 -22.57 1.47 -15.04
N SER A 530 -23.76 2.00 -15.36
CA SER A 530 -24.46 1.70 -16.62
C SER A 530 -23.99 2.59 -17.75
#